data_AF-A0A355QBB1-F1
#
_entry.id   AF-A0A355QBB1-F1
#
_cell.length_a   1.000
_cell.length_b   1.000
_cell.length_c   1.000
_cell.angle_alpha   90.00
_cell.angle_beta   90.00
_cell.angle_gamma   90.00
#
_symmetry.space_group_name_H-M   'P 1'
#
loop_
_entity.id
_entity.type
_entity.pdbx_description
1 polymer ?
#
loop_
_entity_poly.entity_id
_entity_poly.type
_entity_poly.pdbx_seq_one_letter_code
_entity_poly.pdbx_strand_id
1 'polypeptide(L)' 'MPSTSSDRRIGFEQLEIICPFHLLIGEDFRLVQLSRLLKRLWPELSEDSLLQDAVIIVRPSGVQSVEQLVQLT' A
#
# COMPACT_ATOMS: atom_id res chain seq x y z
N MET A 1 -18.76 19.93 25.13
CA MET A 1 -17.39 19.97 24.57
C MET A 1 -17.39 19.21 23.27
N PRO A 2 -16.99 19.78 22.12
CA PRO A 2 -16.84 18.99 20.92
C PRO A 2 -15.51 18.25 20.98
N SER A 3 -15.58 16.92 20.90
CA SER A 3 -14.43 16.03 20.71
C SER A 3 -13.90 16.23 19.28
N THR A 4 -12.89 17.08 19.13
CA THR A 4 -12.12 17.18 17.89
C THR A 4 -11.10 16.03 17.85
N SER A 5 -11.54 14.86 17.40
CA SER A 5 -10.63 13.94 16.71
C SER A 5 -10.06 14.71 15.53
N SER A 6 -8.90 15.34 15.70
CA SER A 6 -8.15 15.87 14.55
C SER A 6 -7.96 14.72 13.58
N ASP A 7 -8.37 14.90 12.32
CA ASP A 7 -7.93 14.07 11.19
C ASP A 7 -6.40 14.14 11.11
N ARG A 8 -5.72 13.35 11.93
CA ARG A 8 -4.26 13.24 11.95
C ARG A 8 -3.85 12.46 10.71
N ARG A 9 -3.69 13.19 9.61
CA ARG A 9 -3.09 12.67 8.38
C ARG A 9 -1.59 12.52 8.60
N ILE A 10 -1.06 11.36 8.24
CA ILE A 10 0.39 11.14 8.17
C ILE A 10 0.89 11.61 6.81
N GLY A 11 2.00 12.35 6.79
CA GLY A 11 2.68 12.67 5.54
C GLY A 11 3.47 11.47 5.01
N PHE A 12 3.81 11.46 3.71
CA PHE A 12 4.59 10.36 3.12
C PHE A 12 5.96 10.17 3.80
N GLU A 13 6.63 11.26 4.22
CA GLU A 13 7.89 11.17 4.95
C GLU A 13 7.73 10.45 6.30
N GLN A 14 6.60 10.64 6.97
CA GLN A 14 6.28 9.92 8.21
C GLN A 14 5.91 8.47 7.94
N LEU A 15 5.20 8.19 6.83
CA LEU A 15 4.87 6.85 6.39
C LEU A 15 6.11 6.00 6.15
N GLU A 16 7.17 6.57 5.55
CA GLU A 16 8.47 5.91 5.37
C GLU A 16 9.13 5.47 6.70
N ILE A 17 8.86 6.18 7.79
CA ILE A 17 9.41 5.86 9.12
C ILE A 17 8.60 4.74 9.77
N ILE A 18 7.28 4.84 9.76
CA ILE A 18 6.40 3.90 10.49
C ILE A 18 6.11 2.60 9.72
N CYS A 19 6.18 2.65 8.39
CA CYS A 19 5.95 1.51 7.51
C CYS A 19 7.02 1.49 6.39
N PRO A 20 8.26 1.09 6.71
CA PRO A 20 9.38 1.17 5.77
C PRO A 20 9.29 0.19 4.60
N PHE A 21 8.34 -0.75 4.63
CA PHE A 21 8.07 -1.71 3.54
C PHE A 21 6.69 -1.49 2.92
N HIS A 22 6.18 -0.25 2.92
CA HIS A 22 4.88 0.03 2.32
C HIS A 22 4.93 0.02 0.78
N LEU A 23 3.81 -0.38 0.20
CA LEU A 23 3.43 -0.19 -1.19
C LEU A 23 2.04 0.45 -1.22
N LEU A 24 1.81 1.36 -2.16
CA LEU A 24 0.51 1.97 -2.39
C LEU A 24 -0.06 1.40 -3.69
N ILE A 25 -1.32 0.99 -3.63
CA ILE A 25 -2.05 0.43 -4.77
C ILE A 25 -3.16 1.38 -5.18
N GLY A 26 -3.32 1.55 -6.49
CA GLY A 26 -4.46 2.24 -7.09
C GLY A 26 -5.69 1.35 -7.12
N GLU A 27 -6.83 1.94 -7.48
CA GLU A 27 -8.11 1.23 -7.63
C GLU A 27 -8.05 0.13 -8.71
N ASP A 28 -7.19 0.29 -9.70
CA ASP A 28 -6.94 -0.66 -10.79
C ASP A 28 -5.97 -1.79 -10.43
N PHE A 29 -5.65 -1.94 -9.14
CA PHE A 29 -4.71 -2.95 -8.63
C PHE A 29 -3.27 -2.77 -9.13
N ARG A 30 -2.91 -1.59 -9.63
CA ARG A 30 -1.52 -1.25 -9.96
C ARG A 30 -0.79 -0.63 -8.79
N LEU A 31 0.50 -0.88 -8.73
CA LEU A 31 1.40 -0.21 -7.81
C LEU A 31 1.55 1.26 -8.21
N VAL A 32 1.20 2.18 -7.32
CA VAL A 32 1.31 3.63 -7.56
C VAL A 32 2.59 4.17 -6.94
N GLN A 33 2.98 3.65 -5.79
CA GLN A 33 4.18 4.11 -5.09
C GLN A 33 4.78 2.99 -4.25
N LEU A 34 6.12 2.98 -4.21
CA LEU A 34 6.90 2.11 -3.34
C LEU A 34 7.69 2.93 -2.34
N SER A 35 7.82 2.41 -1.12
CA SER A 35 8.76 2.95 -0.14
C SER A 35 10.18 3.02 -0.69
N ARG A 36 10.98 3.98 -0.21
CA ARG A 36 12.39 4.13 -0.61
C ARG A 36 13.20 2.86 -0.33
N LEU A 37 12.89 2.15 0.76
CA LEU A 37 13.58 0.92 1.10
C LEU A 37 13.22 -0.22 0.15
N LEU A 38 11.94 -0.41 -0.19
CA LEU A 38 11.55 -1.42 -1.18
C LEU A 38 12.17 -1.15 -2.54
N LYS A 39 12.17 0.10 -3.03
CA LYS A 39 12.83 0.46 -4.30
C LYS A 39 14.31 0.07 -4.33
N ARG A 40 14.99 0.14 -3.18
CA ARG A 40 16.41 -0.25 -3.07
C ARG A 40 16.62 -1.76 -3.01
N LEU A 41 15.72 -2.48 -2.34
CA LEU A 41 15.83 -3.93 -2.14
C LEU A 41 15.30 -4.72 -3.35
N TRP A 42 14.38 -4.14 -4.11
CA TRP A 42 13.72 -4.77 -5.23
C TRP A 42 13.66 -3.82 -6.44
N PRO A 43 14.82 -3.55 -7.09
CA PRO A 43 14.92 -2.56 -8.17
C PRO A 43 14.14 -2.94 -9.44
N GLU A 44 13.82 -4.23 -9.63
CA GLU A 44 13.01 -4.70 -10.75
C GLU A 44 11.52 -4.41 -10.57
N LEU A 45 11.10 -4.05 -9.35
CA LEU A 45 9.71 -3.73 -9.05
C LEU A 45 9.39 -2.32 -9.53
N SER A 46 8.60 -2.23 -10.59
CA SER A 46 8.18 -0.93 -11.15
C SER A 46 6.86 -0.46 -10.55
N GLU A 47 6.77 0.85 -10.36
CA GLU A 47 5.47 1.54 -10.33
C GLU A 47 4.74 1.23 -11.66
N ASP A 48 3.41 1.20 -11.64
CA ASP A 48 2.50 0.70 -12.68
C ASP A 48 2.43 -0.82 -12.88
N SER A 49 3.26 -1.62 -12.21
CA SER A 49 3.10 -3.09 -12.25
C SER A 49 1.77 -3.51 -11.61
N LEU A 50 1.12 -4.55 -12.14
CA LEU A 50 -0.04 -5.15 -11.48
C LEU A 50 0.41 -5.78 -10.16
N LEU A 51 -0.37 -5.59 -9.09
CA LEU A 51 -0.05 -6.09 -7.76
C LEU A 51 0.20 -7.60 -7.75
N GLN A 52 -0.59 -8.35 -8.51
CA GLN A 52 -0.50 -9.82 -8.59
C GLN A 52 0.79 -10.34 -9.24
N ASP A 53 1.43 -9.52 -10.09
CA ASP A 53 2.71 -9.87 -10.73
C ASP A 53 3.89 -9.59 -9.77
N ALA A 54 3.66 -8.71 -8.79
CA ALA A 54 4.65 -8.26 -7.82
C ALA A 54 4.58 -9.02 -6.49
N VAL A 55 3.37 -9.29 -5.99
CA VAL A 55 3.13 -9.75 -4.63
C VAL A 55 2.06 -10.83 -4.64
N ILE A 56 2.32 -11.91 -3.90
CA ILE A 56 1.34 -12.96 -3.64
C ILE A 56 0.66 -12.67 -2.30
N ILE A 57 -0.64 -12.40 -2.32
CA ILE A 57 -1.45 -12.26 -1.11
C ILE A 57 -1.72 -13.66 -0.55
N VAL A 58 -0.97 -14.05 0.48
CA VAL A 58 -1.12 -15.35 1.14
C VAL A 58 -2.39 -15.39 1.98
N ARG A 59 -2.73 -14.27 2.64
CA ARG A 59 -3.96 -14.12 3.42
C ARG A 59 -4.48 -12.67 3.36
N PRO A 60 -5.80 -12.48 3.27
CA PRO A 60 -6.81 -13.50 3.01
C PRO A 60 -6.67 -14.09 1.60
N SER A 61 -7.03 -15.36 1.43
CA SER A 61 -6.85 -16.07 0.15
C SER A 61 -7.87 -15.61 -0.88
N GLY A 62 -7.46 -15.53 -2.14
CA GLY A 62 -8.38 -15.29 -3.27
C GLY A 62 -8.72 -13.82 -3.52
N VAL A 63 -7.97 -12.90 -2.93
CA VAL A 63 -8.11 -11.47 -3.20
C VAL A 63 -7.60 -11.14 -4.61
N GLN A 64 -8.45 -10.54 -5.43
CA GLN A 64 -8.18 -10.17 -6.82
C GLN A 64 -8.52 -8.69 -7.13
N SER A 65 -9.09 -7.94 -6.19
CA SER A 65 -9.44 -6.54 -6.39
C SER A 65 -9.37 -5.70 -5.11
N VAL A 66 -9.33 -4.37 -5.25
CA VAL A 66 -9.31 -3.44 -4.11
C VAL A 66 -10.62 -3.55 -3.33
N GLU A 67 -11.75 -3.70 -4.01
CA GLU A 67 -13.06 -3.82 -3.37
C GLU A 67 -13.10 -5.01 -2.41
N GLN A 68 -12.49 -6.13 -2.80
CA GLN A 68 -12.37 -7.29 -1.92
C GLN A 68 -11.50 -6.97 -0.71
N LEU A 69 -10.36 -6.28 -0.88
CA LEU A 69 -9.50 -5.85 0.25
C LEU A 69 -10.23 -4.92 1.21
N VAL A 70 -10.96 -3.94 0.69
CA VAL A 70 -11.67 -2.94 1.52
C VAL A 70 -12.81 -3.59 2.32
N GLN A 71 -13.47 -4.61 1.78
CA GLN A 71 -14.51 -5.36 2.51
C GLN A 71 -13.96 -6.16 3.71
N LEU A 72 -12.65 -6.34 3.81
CA LEU A 72 -11.99 -7.14 4.85
C LEU A 72 -11.39 -6.30 6.00
N THR A 73 -11.37 -4.97 5.85
CA THR A 73 -10.81 -4.00 6.82
C THR A 73 -11.89 -3.21 7.53
#